data_AF-A0A8B6HMT7-F1
#
_entry.id   AF-A0A8B6HMT7-F1
#
_cell.length_a   1.000
_cell.length_b   1.000
_cell.length_c   1.000
_cell.angle_alpha   90.00
_cell.angle_beta   90.00
_cell.angle_gamma   90.00
#
_symmetry.space_group_name_H-M   'P 1'
#
loop_
_entity.id
_entity.type
_entity.pdbx_description
1 polymer ?
#
loop_
_entity_poly.entity_id
_entity_poly.type
_entity_poly.pdbx_seq_one_letter_code
_entity_poly.pdbx_strand_id
1 'polypeptide(L)'
;MQNELKKVEIRLLHNLDLLKKDIEKRFFEIDKVLVNHNTQLEILRENISQCACHDFHFVEIEHWKKQEEMFVETPAVIKILQCLESEHTVLIVGEPGIGKSMLMHHVALKIHSTTSYCIVPCSGIQDIFNHYNIDKRQMFVIDDICGRFTPSLFDIECLIKNEDTLKRMLEKGKTKIAATCRLDIYFDETYCKSCTVFKQSIFNLSEEYSKGGKLKICMKYLSKTSCELLKNQNVEFTPLMCYLYSKHEEFNLTEFLHCPYDAYEKEWEKLKAIHPLKYCSLFLCVIQNGIIKESFFDIFNKRNNKKKDVLKNIYEICEVNRNTSRIKMKSTFDSMIGTYLVKTKVEYRVIHDKMFDFLCSYFGSKDTLVRCILRYSDIRLLNERTQLESINEKHDKCTILISRSNEQEYFERIKNDLELGKINQCFCSSQMKHKKHRAKFLKVLQTIDDNFLFEQMFSRKCLQYTSKHTENVDAEPNIEVNEDSSDAEDNSDNSDLSEPLITSCSRGYHDIVHFFFTKYVNLKNYYSFYTPLTAACRGGNEKIVQLLIDKGWM
;
A
#
# COMPACT_ATOMS: atom_id res chain seq x y z
N MET A 1 21.72 -15.22 75.69
CA MET A 1 21.97 -14.40 74.48
C MET A 1 21.61 -15.12 73.18
N GLN A 2 22.21 -16.28 72.84
CA GLN A 2 21.96 -16.97 71.56
C GLN A 2 20.49 -17.37 71.30
N ASN A 3 19.74 -17.78 72.33
CA ASN A 3 18.31 -18.10 72.18
C ASN A 3 17.41 -16.89 71.96
N GLU A 4 17.78 -15.71 72.48
CA GLU A 4 17.01 -14.49 72.26
C GLU A 4 17.30 -13.90 70.86
N LEU A 5 18.54 -14.00 70.39
CA LEU A 5 18.91 -13.66 69.00
C LEU A 5 18.14 -14.50 67.96
N LYS A 6 18.03 -15.82 68.16
CA LYS A 6 17.24 -16.69 67.28
C LYS A 6 15.75 -16.34 67.26
N LYS A 7 15.17 -15.93 68.40
CA LYS A 7 13.76 -15.49 68.45
C LYS A 7 13.54 -14.18 67.69
N VAL A 8 14.50 -13.25 67.76
CA VAL A 8 14.44 -11.99 67.01
C VAL A 8 14.59 -12.24 65.51
N GLU A 9 15.49 -13.13 65.11
CA GLU A 9 15.70 -13.53 63.71
C GLU A 9 14.44 -14.18 63.10
N ILE A 10 13.81 -15.11 63.82
CA ILE A 10 12.55 -15.74 63.38
C ILE A 10 11.42 -14.71 63.23
N ARG A 11 11.32 -13.73 64.14
CA ARG A 11 10.33 -12.64 64.03
C ARG A 11 10.60 -11.73 62.84
N LEU A 12 11.87 -11.41 62.56
CA LEU A 12 12.25 -10.61 61.39
C LEU A 12 11.94 -11.32 60.08
N LEU A 13 12.26 -12.62 59.98
CA LEU A 13 11.93 -13.44 58.81
C LEU A 13 10.41 -13.51 58.58
N HIS A 14 9.63 -13.70 59.64
CA HIS A 14 8.16 -13.71 59.55
C HIS A 14 7.60 -12.37 59.08
N ASN A 15 8.12 -11.25 59.59
CA ASN A 15 7.71 -9.91 59.16
C ASN A 15 8.10 -9.60 57.71
N LEU A 16 9.27 -10.07 57.25
CA LEU A 16 9.68 -9.95 55.84
C LEU A 16 8.75 -10.74 54.92
N ASP A 17 8.33 -11.93 55.32
CA ASP A 17 7.42 -12.78 54.55
C ASP A 17 6.01 -12.16 54.43
N LEU A 18 5.54 -11.52 55.50
CA LEU A 18 4.29 -10.74 55.49
C LEU A 18 4.40 -9.52 54.55
N LEU A 19 5.52 -8.79 54.62
CA LEU A 19 5.76 -7.63 53.76
C LEU A 19 5.82 -8.04 52.28
N LYS A 20 6.45 -9.16 51.97
CA LYS A 20 6.53 -9.70 50.60
C LYS A 20 5.14 -10.02 50.04
N LYS A 21 4.29 -10.68 50.83
CA LYS A 21 2.90 -10.98 50.45
C LYS A 21 2.06 -9.72 50.22
N ASP A 22 2.24 -8.69 51.05
CA ASP A 22 1.56 -7.40 50.86
C ASP A 22 2.03 -6.67 49.60
N ILE A 23 3.33 -6.73 49.28
CA ILE A 23 3.89 -6.17 48.03
C ILE A 23 3.35 -6.93 46.80
N GLU A 24 3.34 -8.26 46.82
CA GLU A 24 2.80 -9.09 45.73
C GLU A 24 1.31 -8.80 45.48
N LYS A 25 0.52 -8.63 46.55
CA LYS A 25 -0.89 -8.26 46.45
C LYS A 25 -1.08 -6.88 45.82
N ARG A 26 -0.26 -5.89 46.20
CA ARG A 26 -0.31 -4.54 45.60
C ARG A 26 0.11 -4.55 44.13
N PHE A 27 1.13 -5.32 43.75
CA PHE A 27 1.51 -5.50 42.34
C PHE A 27 0.37 -6.08 41.53
N PHE A 28 -0.30 -7.12 42.05
CA PHE A 28 -1.47 -7.71 41.38
C PHE A 28 -2.63 -6.72 41.19
N GLU A 29 -2.88 -5.86 42.17
CA GLU A 29 -3.90 -4.80 42.03
C GLU A 29 -3.50 -3.74 40.99
N ILE A 30 -2.23 -3.34 40.95
CA ILE A 30 -1.70 -2.41 39.94
C ILE A 30 -1.80 -3.00 38.54
N ASP A 31 -1.42 -4.27 38.35
CA ASP A 31 -1.54 -4.97 37.06
C ASP A 31 -2.99 -5.02 36.59
N LYS A 32 -3.93 -5.31 37.49
CA LYS A 32 -5.36 -5.32 37.16
C LYS A 32 -5.85 -3.94 36.71
N VAL A 33 -5.36 -2.87 37.35
CA VAL A 33 -5.68 -1.48 36.98
C VAL A 33 -5.04 -1.12 35.63
N LEU A 34 -3.80 -1.52 35.37
CA LEU A 34 -3.10 -1.27 34.11
C LEU A 34 -3.78 -1.98 32.94
N VAL A 35 -4.17 -3.25 33.10
CA VAL A 35 -4.91 -4.00 32.10
C VAL A 35 -6.23 -3.28 31.76
N ASN A 36 -6.98 -2.85 32.78
CA ASN A 36 -8.26 -2.15 32.56
C ASN A 36 -8.07 -0.80 31.84
N HIS A 37 -7.05 -0.02 32.21
CA HIS A 37 -6.76 1.24 31.51
C HIS A 37 -6.31 1.01 30.07
N ASN A 38 -5.50 -0.04 29.81
CA ASN A 38 -5.11 -0.41 28.44
C ASN A 38 -6.33 -0.80 27.60
N THR A 39 -7.27 -1.57 28.15
CA THR A 39 -8.53 -1.90 27.46
C THR A 39 -9.36 -0.64 27.17
N GLN A 40 -9.45 0.30 28.10
CA GLN A 40 -10.15 1.58 27.88
C GLN A 40 -9.45 2.46 26.83
N LEU A 41 -8.12 2.48 26.80
CA LEU A 41 -7.34 3.18 25.78
C LEU A 41 -7.53 2.55 24.40
N GLU A 42 -7.62 1.22 24.29
CA GLU A 42 -7.95 0.54 23.04
C GLU A 42 -9.35 0.93 22.55
N ILE A 43 -10.36 0.92 23.42
CA ILE A 43 -11.73 1.35 23.09
C ILE A 43 -11.75 2.82 22.65
N LEU A 44 -11.04 3.71 23.35
CA LEU A 44 -10.96 5.13 22.97
C LEU A 44 -10.25 5.31 21.63
N ARG A 45 -9.18 4.57 21.36
CA ARG A 45 -8.48 4.57 20.07
C ARG A 45 -9.39 4.07 18.95
N GLU A 46 -10.10 2.97 19.15
CA GLU A 46 -11.09 2.46 18.18
C GLU A 46 -12.18 3.49 17.89
N ASN A 47 -12.71 4.16 18.91
CA ASN A 47 -13.73 5.20 18.74
C ASN A 47 -13.17 6.44 18.00
N ILE A 48 -11.96 6.87 18.31
CA ILE A 48 -11.31 7.99 17.60
C ILE A 48 -11.04 7.62 16.14
N SER A 49 -10.55 6.41 15.87
CA SER A 49 -10.35 5.87 14.52
C SER A 49 -11.66 5.76 13.75
N GLN A 50 -12.76 5.31 14.38
CA GLN A 50 -14.08 5.24 13.76
C GLN A 50 -14.66 6.62 13.43
N CYS A 51 -14.42 7.64 14.27
CA CYS A 51 -14.82 9.01 13.96
C CYS A 51 -14.00 9.59 12.80
N ALA A 52 -12.67 9.39 12.81
CA ALA A 52 -11.79 9.86 11.74
C ALA A 52 -12.05 9.17 10.38
N CYS A 53 -12.38 7.87 10.38
CA CYS A 53 -12.70 7.13 9.17
C CYS A 53 -14.04 7.57 8.57
N HIS A 54 -15.02 7.94 9.40
CA HIS A 54 -16.31 8.46 8.95
C HIS A 54 -16.14 9.80 8.20
N ASP A 55 -15.28 10.68 8.69
CA ASP A 55 -14.94 11.94 8.03
C ASP A 55 -14.20 11.72 6.70
N PHE A 56 -13.32 10.71 6.64
CA PHE A 56 -12.60 10.33 5.42
C PHE A 56 -13.55 9.77 4.34
N HIS A 57 -14.38 8.78 4.69
CA HIS A 57 -15.35 8.18 3.78
C HIS A 57 -16.30 9.23 3.20
N PHE A 58 -16.75 10.18 4.03
CA PHE A 58 -17.61 11.28 3.58
C PHE A 58 -16.94 12.14 2.50
N VAL A 59 -15.68 12.54 2.71
CA VAL A 59 -14.94 13.37 1.74
C VAL A 59 -14.78 12.65 0.40
N GLU A 60 -14.49 11.34 0.43
CA GLU A 60 -14.33 10.54 -0.78
C GLU A 60 -15.65 10.34 -1.53
N ILE A 61 -16.73 10.02 -0.83
CA ILE A 61 -18.07 9.89 -1.44
C ILE A 61 -18.54 11.22 -2.05
N GLU A 62 -18.29 12.36 -1.39
CA GLU A 62 -18.58 13.69 -1.95
C GLU A 62 -17.76 13.98 -3.21
N HIS A 63 -16.53 13.49 -3.29
CA HIS A 63 -15.74 13.56 -4.52
C HIS A 63 -16.37 12.73 -5.64
N TRP A 64 -16.84 11.51 -5.35
CA TRP A 64 -17.51 10.65 -6.32
C TRP A 64 -18.80 11.29 -6.86
N LYS A 65 -19.60 11.92 -6.00
CA LYS A 65 -20.81 12.67 -6.42
C LYS A 65 -20.49 13.80 -7.40
N LYS A 66 -19.39 14.52 -7.19
CA LYS A 66 -18.95 15.57 -8.14
C LYS A 66 -18.53 14.99 -9.49
N GLN A 67 -17.91 13.81 -9.50
CA GLN A 67 -17.50 13.14 -10.73
C GLN A 67 -18.71 12.59 -11.50
N GLU A 68 -19.82 12.30 -10.83
CA GLU A 68 -21.06 11.79 -11.43
C GLU A 68 -21.66 12.73 -12.49
N GLU A 69 -21.45 14.05 -12.39
CA GLU A 69 -21.90 15.02 -13.40
C GLU A 69 -21.32 14.74 -14.80
N MET A 70 -20.14 14.12 -14.84
CA MET A 70 -19.42 13.75 -16.05
C MET A 70 -19.65 12.29 -16.46
N PHE A 71 -20.36 11.51 -15.65
CA PHE A 71 -20.67 10.12 -15.96
C PHE A 71 -21.72 10.02 -17.08
N VAL A 72 -21.53 9.05 -17.95
CA VAL A 72 -22.49 8.72 -19.02
C VAL A 72 -23.01 7.32 -18.74
N GLU A 73 -24.30 7.19 -18.45
CA GLU A 73 -24.90 5.88 -18.20
C GLU A 73 -24.74 4.95 -19.41
N THR A 74 -24.36 3.71 -19.13
CA THR A 74 -24.18 2.66 -20.13
C THR A 74 -24.91 1.39 -19.71
N PRO A 75 -25.20 0.46 -20.64
CA PRO A 75 -25.83 -0.82 -20.30
C PRO A 75 -25.06 -1.64 -19.25
N ALA A 76 -23.75 -1.39 -19.07
CA ALA A 76 -22.93 -2.05 -18.06
C ALA A 76 -23.45 -1.79 -16.63
N VAL A 77 -24.05 -0.62 -16.36
CA VAL A 77 -24.63 -0.29 -15.06
C VAL A 77 -25.69 -1.32 -14.65
N ILE A 78 -26.59 -1.67 -15.58
CA ILE A 78 -27.69 -2.61 -15.33
C ILE A 78 -27.13 -4.00 -15.04
N LYS A 79 -26.18 -4.47 -15.85
CA LYS A 79 -25.55 -5.78 -15.68
C LYS A 79 -24.83 -5.92 -14.33
N ILE A 80 -24.12 -4.87 -13.91
CA ILE A 80 -23.43 -4.87 -12.61
C ILE A 80 -24.42 -4.84 -11.44
N LEU A 81 -25.50 -4.06 -11.53
CA LEU A 81 -26.54 -4.05 -10.50
C LEU A 81 -27.17 -5.44 -10.33
N GLN A 82 -27.51 -6.12 -11.43
CA GLN A 82 -28.04 -7.48 -11.41
C GLN A 82 -27.04 -8.48 -10.80
N CYS A 83 -25.76 -8.38 -11.16
CA CYS A 83 -24.70 -9.21 -10.59
C CYS A 83 -24.56 -9.00 -9.08
N LEU A 84 -24.57 -7.74 -8.61
CA LEU A 84 -24.52 -7.43 -7.19
C LEU A 84 -25.77 -7.92 -6.44
N GLU A 85 -26.94 -7.95 -7.08
CA GLU A 85 -28.17 -8.50 -6.50
C GLU A 85 -28.09 -10.02 -6.29
N SER A 86 -27.52 -10.78 -7.24
CA SER A 86 -27.43 -12.25 -7.12
C SER A 86 -26.21 -12.73 -6.34
N GLU A 87 -25.03 -12.19 -6.63
CA GLU A 87 -23.75 -12.72 -6.12
C GLU A 87 -23.21 -11.96 -4.89
N HIS A 88 -23.84 -10.83 -4.52
CA HIS A 88 -23.35 -9.88 -3.49
C HIS A 88 -21.95 -9.30 -3.75
N THR A 89 -21.28 -9.72 -4.80
CA THR A 89 -19.92 -9.33 -5.15
C THR A 89 -19.87 -8.93 -6.62
N VAL A 90 -18.92 -8.07 -6.99
CA VAL A 90 -18.56 -7.84 -8.39
C VAL A 90 -17.10 -7.43 -8.49
N LEU A 91 -16.39 -8.01 -9.47
CA LEU A 91 -15.05 -7.58 -9.85
C LEU A 91 -15.09 -7.03 -11.27
N ILE A 92 -14.91 -5.72 -11.40
CA ILE A 92 -14.88 -5.02 -12.69
C ILE A 92 -13.44 -5.03 -13.20
N VAL A 93 -13.20 -5.79 -14.26
CA VAL A 93 -11.88 -5.93 -14.90
C VAL A 93 -11.85 -5.13 -16.19
N GLY A 94 -10.69 -4.60 -16.57
CA GLY A 94 -10.54 -3.90 -17.84
C GLY A 94 -9.27 -3.08 -17.95
N GLU A 95 -9.01 -2.54 -19.14
CA GLU A 95 -7.81 -1.77 -19.44
C GLU A 95 -7.73 -0.47 -18.60
N PRO A 96 -6.52 0.06 -18.36
CA PRO A 96 -6.36 1.36 -17.70
C PRO A 96 -7.11 2.49 -18.43
N GLY A 97 -7.81 3.34 -17.67
CA GLY A 97 -8.50 4.51 -18.23
C GLY A 97 -9.83 4.25 -18.95
N ILE A 98 -10.31 3.01 -18.95
CA ILE A 98 -11.61 2.66 -19.56
C ILE A 98 -12.83 3.11 -18.73
N GLY A 99 -12.63 3.51 -17.47
CA GLY A 99 -13.69 4.03 -16.60
C GLY A 99 -14.24 3.04 -15.55
N LYS A 100 -13.46 2.02 -15.16
CA LYS A 100 -13.85 1.03 -14.14
C LYS A 100 -14.28 1.68 -12.82
N SER A 101 -13.43 2.53 -12.26
CA SER A 101 -13.67 3.22 -10.99
C SER A 101 -14.90 4.11 -11.06
N MET A 102 -15.04 4.87 -12.16
CA MET A 102 -16.20 5.73 -12.39
C MET A 102 -17.51 4.92 -12.44
N LEU A 103 -17.51 3.78 -13.15
CA LEU A 103 -18.66 2.87 -13.21
C LEU A 103 -18.99 2.29 -11.84
N MET A 104 -17.98 1.84 -11.09
CA MET A 104 -18.13 1.32 -9.73
C MET A 104 -18.71 2.37 -8.77
N HIS A 105 -18.16 3.58 -8.77
CA HIS A 105 -18.64 4.67 -7.92
C HIS A 105 -20.09 5.04 -8.23
N HIS A 106 -20.45 5.15 -9.51
CA HIS A 106 -21.84 5.40 -9.90
C HIS A 106 -22.78 4.28 -9.45
N VAL A 107 -22.40 3.01 -9.62
CA VAL A 107 -23.17 1.87 -9.12
C VAL A 107 -23.34 1.94 -7.59
N ALA A 108 -22.28 2.26 -6.85
CA ALA A 108 -22.34 2.40 -5.40
C ALA A 108 -23.29 3.52 -4.95
N LEU A 109 -23.22 4.70 -5.59
CA LEU A 109 -24.13 5.82 -5.35
C LEU A 109 -25.60 5.47 -5.69
N LYS A 110 -25.82 4.71 -6.77
CA LYS A 110 -27.16 4.25 -7.18
C LYS A 110 -27.72 3.24 -6.18
N ILE A 111 -26.92 2.28 -5.71
CA ILE A 111 -27.32 1.33 -4.65
C ILE A 111 -27.62 2.07 -3.36
N HIS A 112 -26.78 3.03 -2.96
CA HIS A 112 -27.00 3.83 -1.75
C HIS A 112 -28.33 4.58 -1.78
N SER A 113 -28.64 5.25 -2.90
CA SER A 113 -29.87 6.03 -3.06
C SER A 113 -31.13 5.18 -3.18
N THR A 114 -31.03 3.92 -3.62
CA THR A 114 -32.19 3.05 -3.88
C THR A 114 -32.42 1.96 -2.84
N THR A 115 -31.39 1.48 -2.14
CA THR A 115 -31.47 0.24 -1.33
C THR A 115 -30.97 0.35 0.11
N SER A 116 -30.75 1.58 0.62
CA SER A 116 -30.33 1.89 2.02
C SER A 116 -28.97 1.33 2.46
N TYR A 117 -28.13 0.88 1.53
CA TYR A 117 -26.77 0.45 1.84
C TYR A 117 -25.89 1.65 2.16
N CYS A 118 -25.12 1.58 3.25
CA CYS A 118 -24.03 2.50 3.54
C CYS A 118 -22.83 2.17 2.65
N ILE A 119 -22.31 3.17 1.93
CA ILE A 119 -21.08 3.02 1.16
C ILE A 119 -19.90 3.08 2.12
N VAL A 120 -18.96 2.14 1.98
CA VAL A 120 -17.70 2.12 2.69
C VAL A 120 -16.57 2.08 1.66
N PRO A 121 -15.98 3.22 1.30
CA PRO A 121 -14.75 3.26 0.52
C PRO A 121 -13.63 2.52 1.26
N CYS A 122 -12.81 1.76 0.54
CA CYS A 122 -11.76 0.94 1.11
C CYS A 122 -10.48 1.10 0.29
N SER A 123 -9.36 1.32 0.96
CA SER A 123 -8.03 1.35 0.35
C SER A 123 -7.51 -0.06 0.08
N GLY A 124 -8.03 -1.05 0.81
CA GLY A 124 -7.71 -2.46 0.62
C GLY A 124 -8.67 -3.36 1.38
N ILE A 125 -8.41 -4.66 1.34
CA ILE A 125 -9.30 -5.68 1.92
C ILE A 125 -9.37 -5.58 3.45
N GLN A 126 -8.30 -5.11 4.09
CA GLN A 126 -8.25 -4.97 5.55
C GLN A 126 -9.31 -3.98 6.07
N ASP A 127 -9.62 -2.94 5.28
CA ASP A 127 -10.65 -1.96 5.64
C ASP A 127 -12.05 -2.57 5.71
N ILE A 128 -12.31 -3.66 4.97
CA ILE A 128 -13.59 -4.37 5.07
C ILE A 128 -13.76 -4.88 6.51
N PHE A 129 -12.74 -5.52 7.08
CA PHE A 129 -12.82 -6.08 8.43
C PHE A 129 -12.88 -4.99 9.50
N ASN A 130 -12.11 -3.91 9.32
CA ASN A 130 -12.06 -2.79 10.25
C ASN A 130 -13.42 -2.07 10.38
N HIS A 131 -14.20 -2.06 9.30
CA HIS A 131 -15.46 -1.32 9.24
C HIS A 131 -16.71 -2.22 9.18
N TYR A 132 -16.55 -3.53 9.23
CA TYR A 132 -17.67 -4.46 9.17
C TYR A 132 -18.60 -4.30 10.36
N ASN A 133 -19.90 -4.16 10.06
CA ASN A 133 -20.96 -4.07 11.04
C ASN A 133 -22.11 -4.98 10.61
N ILE A 134 -22.36 -6.01 11.43
CA ILE A 134 -23.37 -7.04 11.18
C ILE A 134 -24.82 -6.49 11.12
N ASP A 135 -25.08 -5.36 11.76
CA ASP A 135 -26.42 -4.77 11.84
C ASP A 135 -26.72 -3.87 10.65
N LYS A 136 -25.69 -3.33 10.00
CA LYS A 136 -25.82 -2.39 8.88
C LYS A 136 -25.81 -3.10 7.53
N ARG A 137 -26.52 -2.51 6.56
CA ARG A 137 -26.33 -2.85 5.15
C ARG A 137 -25.13 -2.07 4.64
N GLN A 138 -24.08 -2.77 4.22
CA GLN A 138 -22.81 -2.13 3.85
C GLN A 138 -22.36 -2.59 2.47
N MET A 139 -21.97 -1.64 1.64
CA MET A 139 -21.32 -1.88 0.35
C MET A 139 -19.89 -1.40 0.42
N PHE A 140 -18.95 -2.33 0.43
CA PHE A 140 -17.52 -2.05 0.40
C PHE A 140 -17.09 -1.82 -1.04
N VAL A 141 -16.34 -0.74 -1.27
CA VAL A 141 -15.92 -0.30 -2.60
C VAL A 141 -14.40 -0.18 -2.61
N ILE A 142 -13.73 -1.03 -3.40
CA ILE A 142 -12.26 -1.10 -3.46
C ILE A 142 -11.79 -0.81 -4.89
N ASP A 143 -10.99 0.22 -5.07
CA ASP A 143 -10.40 0.55 -6.37
C ASP A 143 -9.00 -0.09 -6.49
N ASP A 144 -8.75 -0.79 -7.60
CA ASP A 144 -7.52 -1.54 -7.90
C ASP A 144 -7.13 -2.53 -6.77
N ILE A 145 -8.04 -3.46 -6.46
CA ILE A 145 -7.99 -4.40 -5.30
C ILE A 145 -6.68 -5.20 -5.15
N CYS A 146 -5.91 -5.35 -6.22
CA CYS A 146 -4.68 -6.14 -6.23
C CYS A 146 -3.50 -5.34 -6.76
N GLY A 147 -3.47 -4.05 -6.46
CA GLY A 147 -2.42 -3.14 -6.85
C GLY A 147 -2.75 -2.37 -8.11
N ARG A 148 -2.08 -1.22 -8.25
CA ARG A 148 -2.25 -0.32 -9.39
C ARG A 148 -1.32 -0.72 -10.52
N PHE A 149 -0.01 -0.75 -10.33
CA PHE A 149 0.93 -0.87 -11.45
C PHE A 149 1.40 -2.30 -11.71
N THR A 150 1.64 -3.03 -10.63
CA THR A 150 1.95 -4.46 -10.66
C THR A 150 1.04 -5.15 -9.64
N PRO A 151 0.86 -6.48 -9.76
CA PRO A 151 0.16 -7.23 -8.75
C PRO A 151 0.77 -6.96 -7.36
N SER A 152 0.01 -6.31 -6.48
CA SER A 152 0.40 -6.06 -5.10
C SER A 152 0.46 -7.40 -4.38
N LEU A 153 1.68 -7.83 -4.04
CA LEU A 153 1.87 -9.13 -3.41
C LEU A 153 1.15 -9.20 -2.06
N PHE A 154 1.20 -8.09 -1.33
CA PHE A 154 0.55 -7.92 -0.04
C PHE A 154 -0.98 -8.05 -0.14
N ASP A 155 -1.62 -7.32 -1.07
CA ASP A 155 -3.08 -7.31 -1.18
C ASP A 155 -3.63 -8.68 -1.61
N ILE A 156 -2.93 -9.35 -2.53
CA ILE A 156 -3.30 -10.69 -2.99
C ILE A 156 -3.21 -11.69 -1.83
N GLU A 157 -2.15 -11.63 -1.04
CA GLU A 157 -1.98 -12.52 0.12
C GLU A 157 -3.01 -12.23 1.22
N CYS A 158 -3.34 -10.95 1.45
CA CYS A 158 -4.41 -10.55 2.35
C CYS A 158 -5.77 -11.10 1.89
N LEU A 159 -6.05 -11.06 0.58
CA LEU A 159 -7.27 -11.62 0.00
C LEU A 159 -7.37 -13.13 0.24
N ILE A 160 -6.30 -13.86 -0.07
CA ILE A 160 -6.21 -15.32 0.14
C ILE A 160 -6.36 -15.68 1.61
N LYS A 161 -5.66 -14.96 2.51
CA LYS A 161 -5.69 -15.21 3.96
C LYS A 161 -7.10 -15.09 4.51
N ASN A 162 -7.88 -14.14 4.02
CA ASN A 162 -9.18 -13.79 4.58
C ASN A 162 -10.41 -14.26 3.79
N GLU A 163 -10.20 -15.05 2.72
CA GLU A 163 -11.26 -15.49 1.80
C GLU A 163 -12.46 -16.15 2.51
N ASP A 164 -12.22 -17.10 3.42
CA ASP A 164 -13.30 -17.80 4.13
C ASP A 164 -14.13 -16.87 5.01
N THR A 165 -13.48 -15.86 5.60
CA THR A 165 -14.15 -14.84 6.40
C THR A 165 -15.02 -13.94 5.54
N LEU A 166 -14.52 -13.52 4.37
CA LEU A 166 -15.29 -12.72 3.41
C LEU A 166 -16.54 -13.48 2.94
N LYS A 167 -16.40 -14.77 2.61
CA LYS A 167 -17.55 -15.62 2.21
C LYS A 167 -18.63 -15.66 3.29
N ARG A 168 -18.26 -15.89 4.56
CA ARG A 168 -19.20 -15.87 5.70
C ARG A 168 -19.87 -14.52 5.92
N MET A 169 -19.19 -13.42 5.61
CA MET A 169 -19.77 -12.08 5.72
C MET A 169 -20.83 -11.84 4.64
N LEU A 170 -20.56 -12.30 3.41
CA LEU A 170 -21.45 -12.18 2.25
C LEU A 170 -22.72 -13.03 2.38
N GLU A 171 -22.62 -14.24 2.94
CA GLU A 171 -23.75 -15.17 3.14
C GLU A 171 -24.94 -14.56 3.93
N LYS A 172 -24.69 -13.54 4.75
CA LYS A 172 -25.75 -12.86 5.53
C LYS A 172 -26.60 -11.91 4.68
N GLY A 173 -26.24 -11.65 3.42
CA GLY A 173 -27.01 -10.87 2.45
C GLY A 173 -27.10 -9.36 2.72
N LYS A 174 -26.55 -8.86 3.83
CA LYS A 174 -26.46 -7.42 4.17
C LYS A 174 -25.17 -6.75 3.69
N THR A 175 -24.22 -7.54 3.19
CA THR A 175 -22.92 -7.05 2.76
C THR A 175 -22.79 -7.21 1.26
N LYS A 176 -22.25 -6.19 0.60
CA LYS A 176 -21.84 -6.24 -0.80
C LYS A 176 -20.39 -5.80 -0.94
N ILE A 177 -19.66 -6.37 -1.89
CA ILE A 177 -18.28 -5.97 -2.21
C ILE A 177 -18.18 -5.69 -3.70
N ALA A 178 -17.87 -4.45 -4.06
CA ALA A 178 -17.53 -4.08 -5.43
C ALA A 178 -16.04 -3.72 -5.50
N ALA A 179 -15.35 -4.32 -6.44
CA ALA A 179 -13.92 -4.12 -6.64
C ALA A 179 -13.60 -3.85 -8.11
N THR A 180 -12.54 -3.09 -8.39
CA THR A 180 -11.95 -2.99 -9.72
C THR A 180 -10.59 -3.68 -9.78
N CYS A 181 -10.21 -4.14 -10.97
CA CYS A 181 -8.88 -4.68 -11.23
C CYS A 181 -8.45 -4.35 -12.67
N ARG A 182 -7.15 -4.18 -12.90
CA ARG A 182 -6.61 -4.02 -14.25
C ARG A 182 -6.55 -5.36 -14.96
N LEU A 183 -6.75 -5.34 -16.28
CA LEU A 183 -6.87 -6.56 -17.09
C LEU A 183 -5.59 -7.41 -17.06
N ASP A 184 -4.43 -6.77 -17.12
CA ASP A 184 -3.11 -7.40 -17.02
C ASP A 184 -2.83 -8.02 -15.65
N ILE A 185 -3.20 -7.34 -14.56
CA ILE A 185 -3.11 -7.87 -13.19
C ILE A 185 -4.06 -9.05 -13.01
N TYR A 186 -5.28 -8.94 -13.53
CA TYR A 186 -6.27 -10.01 -13.46
C TYR A 186 -5.76 -11.28 -14.12
N PHE A 187 -5.16 -11.17 -15.32
CA PHE A 187 -4.60 -12.32 -16.05
C PHE A 187 -3.25 -12.80 -15.54
N ASP A 188 -2.67 -12.16 -14.52
CA ASP A 188 -1.48 -12.69 -13.86
C ASP A 188 -1.81 -14.04 -13.21
N GLU A 189 -1.01 -15.07 -13.52
CA GLU A 189 -1.25 -16.44 -13.02
C GLU A 189 -1.32 -16.50 -11.49
N THR A 190 -0.63 -15.59 -10.79
CA THR A 190 -0.63 -15.52 -9.34
C THR A 190 -2.00 -15.09 -8.80
N TYR A 191 -2.69 -14.18 -9.49
CA TYR A 191 -4.01 -13.68 -9.06
C TYR A 191 -5.11 -14.69 -9.41
N CYS A 192 -5.16 -15.13 -10.67
CA CYS A 192 -6.21 -16.03 -11.20
C CYS A 192 -6.34 -17.36 -10.44
N LYS A 193 -5.24 -17.89 -9.91
CA LYS A 193 -5.25 -19.18 -9.18
C LYS A 193 -5.67 -19.04 -7.71
N SER A 194 -5.72 -17.82 -7.18
CA SER A 194 -5.61 -17.57 -5.74
C SER A 194 -6.87 -17.05 -5.05
N CYS A 195 -7.77 -16.35 -5.75
CA CYS A 195 -8.98 -15.79 -5.14
C CYS A 195 -10.24 -16.30 -5.82
N THR A 196 -11.13 -16.98 -5.06
CA THR A 196 -12.42 -17.45 -5.58
C THR A 196 -13.61 -16.59 -5.17
N VAL A 197 -13.41 -15.59 -4.29
CA VAL A 197 -14.46 -14.67 -3.80
C VAL A 197 -15.26 -14.05 -4.95
N PHE A 198 -14.58 -13.66 -6.03
CA PHE A 198 -15.21 -13.00 -7.18
C PHE A 198 -15.48 -13.93 -8.37
N LYS A 199 -15.21 -15.23 -8.26
CA LYS A 199 -15.12 -16.15 -9.42
C LYS A 199 -16.40 -16.19 -10.26
N GLN A 200 -17.55 -15.98 -9.65
CA GLN A 200 -18.86 -16.00 -10.32
C GLN A 200 -19.35 -14.61 -10.75
N SER A 201 -18.63 -13.54 -10.38
CA SER A 201 -19.08 -12.16 -10.49
C SER A 201 -18.08 -11.25 -11.22
N ILE A 202 -17.40 -11.78 -12.24
CA ILE A 202 -16.36 -11.07 -12.99
C ILE A 202 -16.98 -10.37 -14.19
N PHE A 203 -16.73 -9.06 -14.31
CA PHE A 203 -17.27 -8.23 -15.38
C PHE A 203 -16.14 -7.57 -16.16
N ASN A 204 -15.87 -8.03 -17.39
CA ASN A 204 -14.85 -7.44 -18.25
C ASN A 204 -15.42 -6.23 -19.01
N LEU A 205 -15.12 -5.02 -18.54
CA LEU A 205 -15.57 -3.78 -19.14
C LEU A 205 -14.94 -3.52 -20.52
N SER A 206 -13.77 -4.10 -20.82
CA SER A 206 -13.10 -3.94 -22.12
C SER A 206 -13.89 -4.56 -23.27
N GLU A 207 -14.66 -5.61 -23.01
CA GLU A 207 -15.46 -6.31 -24.03
C GLU A 207 -16.81 -5.60 -24.31
N GLU A 208 -17.26 -4.74 -23.39
CA GLU A 208 -18.60 -4.13 -23.43
C GLU A 208 -18.62 -2.81 -24.22
N TYR A 209 -17.51 -2.07 -24.24
CA TYR A 209 -17.47 -0.78 -24.93
C TYR A 209 -17.11 -0.91 -26.40
N SER A 210 -18.14 -0.95 -27.24
CA SER A 210 -18.00 -0.66 -28.67
C SER A 210 -17.42 0.74 -28.92
N LYS A 211 -16.82 0.97 -30.09
CA LYS A 211 -16.32 2.31 -30.50
C LYS A 211 -17.41 3.38 -30.37
N GLY A 212 -18.67 3.03 -30.65
CA GLY A 212 -19.83 3.92 -30.47
C GLY A 212 -20.14 4.25 -29.01
N GLY A 213 -19.99 3.29 -28.09
CA GLY A 213 -20.10 3.52 -26.64
C GLY A 213 -19.00 4.46 -26.12
N LYS A 214 -17.74 4.21 -26.53
CA LYS A 214 -16.60 5.08 -26.18
C LYS A 214 -16.80 6.51 -26.68
N LEU A 215 -17.32 6.69 -27.90
CA LEU A 215 -17.63 8.02 -28.48
C LEU A 215 -18.68 8.79 -27.67
N LYS A 216 -19.74 8.13 -27.19
CA LYS A 216 -20.76 8.77 -26.35
C LYS A 216 -20.16 9.33 -25.06
N ILE A 217 -19.24 8.60 -24.45
CA ILE A 217 -18.51 9.04 -23.26
C ILE A 217 -17.61 10.24 -23.63
N CYS A 218 -16.84 10.15 -24.72
CA CYS A 218 -15.93 11.23 -25.11
C CYS A 218 -16.63 12.53 -25.53
N MET A 219 -17.86 12.49 -26.03
CA MET A 219 -18.66 13.70 -26.32
C MET A 219 -18.92 14.59 -25.09
N LYS A 220 -18.75 14.05 -23.88
CA LYS A 220 -18.86 14.83 -22.64
C LYS A 220 -17.58 15.64 -22.34
N TYR A 221 -16.43 15.21 -22.87
CA TYR A 221 -15.13 15.82 -22.60
C TYR A 221 -14.58 16.64 -23.77
N LEU A 222 -14.87 16.22 -25.00
CA LEU A 222 -14.28 16.79 -26.20
C LEU A 222 -15.24 17.73 -26.94
N SER A 223 -14.67 18.71 -27.64
CA SER A 223 -15.42 19.57 -28.56
C SER A 223 -16.07 18.76 -29.70
N LYS A 224 -17.09 19.35 -30.35
CA LYS A 224 -17.79 18.73 -31.48
C LYS A 224 -16.83 18.38 -32.63
N THR A 225 -15.90 19.28 -32.95
CA THR A 225 -14.90 19.09 -34.01
C THR A 225 -13.96 17.92 -33.70
N SER A 226 -13.48 17.82 -32.46
CA SER A 226 -12.67 16.68 -32.00
C SER A 226 -13.44 15.36 -32.11
N CYS A 227 -14.72 15.35 -31.73
CA CYS A 227 -15.57 14.16 -31.84
C CYS A 227 -15.81 13.72 -33.30
N GLU A 228 -15.97 14.67 -34.23
CA GLU A 228 -16.10 14.37 -35.66
C GLU A 228 -14.81 13.78 -36.23
N LEU A 229 -13.65 14.29 -35.81
CA LEU A 229 -12.35 13.71 -36.19
C LEU A 229 -12.22 12.25 -35.73
N LEU A 230 -12.62 11.95 -34.48
CA LEU A 230 -12.59 10.58 -33.94
C LEU A 230 -13.58 9.62 -34.62
N LYS A 231 -14.71 10.14 -35.12
CA LYS A 231 -15.64 9.33 -35.94
C LYS A 231 -15.01 8.95 -37.28
N ASN A 232 -14.32 9.90 -37.89
CA ASN A 232 -13.77 9.75 -39.25
C ASN A 232 -12.44 9.00 -39.28
N GLN A 233 -11.69 9.00 -38.19
CA GLN A 233 -10.41 8.31 -38.09
C GLN A 233 -10.51 6.98 -37.34
N ASN A 234 -9.63 6.04 -37.70
CA ASN A 234 -9.50 4.77 -36.98
C ASN A 234 -8.46 4.84 -35.86
N VAL A 235 -8.61 5.83 -34.99
CA VAL A 235 -7.74 6.00 -33.80
C VAL A 235 -8.40 5.29 -32.62
N GLU A 236 -7.61 4.48 -31.92
CA GLU A 236 -8.03 3.87 -30.67
C GLU A 236 -7.91 4.88 -29.53
N PHE A 237 -8.91 4.93 -28.64
CA PHE A 237 -8.90 5.84 -27.52
C PHE A 237 -9.63 5.27 -26.29
N THR A 238 -9.34 5.84 -25.13
CA THR A 238 -10.04 5.57 -23.86
C THR A 238 -10.68 6.86 -23.35
N PRO A 239 -11.77 6.77 -22.56
CA PRO A 239 -12.36 7.93 -21.89
C PRO A 239 -11.35 8.79 -21.14
N LEU A 240 -10.39 8.15 -20.48
CA LEU A 240 -9.31 8.86 -19.80
C LEU A 240 -8.46 9.72 -20.73
N MET A 241 -8.04 9.18 -21.90
CA MET A 241 -7.24 9.96 -22.83
C MET A 241 -8.02 11.16 -23.38
N CYS A 242 -9.33 10.99 -23.64
CA CYS A 242 -10.22 12.11 -23.99
C CYS A 242 -10.24 13.17 -22.88
N TYR A 243 -10.34 12.75 -21.61
CA TYR A 243 -10.30 13.66 -20.47
C TYR A 243 -8.95 14.39 -20.34
N LEU A 244 -7.83 13.68 -20.44
CA LEU A 244 -6.48 14.27 -20.38
C LEU A 244 -6.29 15.29 -21.50
N TYR A 245 -6.70 14.94 -22.73
CA TYR A 245 -6.67 15.87 -23.86
C TYR A 245 -7.52 17.12 -23.62
N SER A 246 -8.71 17.00 -23.02
CA SER A 246 -9.56 18.17 -22.73
C SER A 246 -8.92 19.18 -21.75
N LYS A 247 -7.84 18.79 -21.07
CA LYS A 247 -7.04 19.68 -20.22
C LYS A 247 -5.87 20.32 -20.96
N HIS A 248 -5.56 19.82 -22.16
CA HIS A 248 -4.41 20.18 -22.98
C HIS A 248 -4.80 20.25 -24.47
N GLU A 249 -5.84 21.03 -24.79
CA GLU A 249 -6.35 21.16 -26.17
C GLU A 249 -5.34 21.84 -27.12
N GLU A 250 -4.23 22.36 -26.60
CA GLU A 250 -3.09 22.83 -27.38
C GLU A 250 -2.35 21.72 -28.14
N PHE A 251 -2.50 20.45 -27.73
CA PHE A 251 -1.91 19.32 -28.43
C PHE A 251 -2.68 18.97 -29.70
N ASN A 252 -2.01 18.32 -30.65
CA ASN A 252 -2.72 17.69 -31.76
C ASN A 252 -3.45 16.44 -31.24
N LEU A 253 -4.78 16.39 -31.38
CA LEU A 253 -5.61 15.29 -30.88
C LEU A 253 -5.13 13.90 -31.35
N THR A 254 -4.82 13.76 -32.63
CA THR A 254 -4.49 12.45 -33.21
C THR A 254 -3.11 11.97 -32.78
N GLU A 255 -2.14 12.89 -32.71
CA GLU A 255 -0.81 12.59 -32.18
C GLU A 255 -0.87 12.26 -30.69
N PHE A 256 -1.64 13.04 -29.92
CA PHE A 256 -1.82 12.83 -28.49
C PHE A 256 -2.45 11.48 -28.20
N LEU A 257 -3.51 11.10 -28.90
CA LEU A 257 -4.17 9.80 -28.68
C LEU A 257 -3.28 8.61 -29.09
N HIS A 258 -2.43 8.80 -30.10
CA HIS A 258 -1.48 7.76 -30.52
C HIS A 258 -0.32 7.60 -29.52
N CYS A 259 0.26 8.72 -29.05
CA CYS A 259 1.36 8.69 -28.07
C CYS A 259 1.29 9.91 -27.12
N PRO A 260 0.50 9.83 -26.04
CA PRO A 260 0.37 10.94 -25.10
C PRO A 260 1.70 11.31 -24.44
N TYR A 261 2.58 10.32 -24.25
CA TYR A 261 3.89 10.47 -23.64
C TYR A 261 4.77 11.49 -24.39
N ASP A 262 4.86 11.42 -25.72
CA ASP A 262 5.73 12.31 -26.50
C ASP A 262 5.26 13.78 -26.44
N ALA A 263 3.95 13.99 -26.27
CA ALA A 263 3.38 15.33 -26.07
C ALA A 263 3.79 15.90 -24.71
N TYR A 264 3.63 15.10 -23.65
CA TYR A 264 4.00 15.51 -22.28
C TYR A 264 5.50 15.69 -22.10
N GLU A 265 6.34 14.85 -22.71
CA GLU A 265 7.80 15.01 -22.62
C GLU A 265 8.23 16.38 -23.16
N LYS A 266 7.74 16.77 -24.34
CA LYS A 266 8.01 18.11 -24.92
C LYS A 266 7.48 19.24 -24.03
N GLU A 267 6.32 19.05 -23.42
CA GLU A 267 5.73 20.03 -22.49
C GLU A 267 6.59 20.19 -21.23
N TRP A 268 7.06 19.09 -20.64
CA TRP A 268 7.85 19.12 -19.41
C TRP A 268 9.27 19.64 -19.62
N GLU A 269 9.87 19.43 -20.79
CA GLU A 269 11.14 20.11 -21.14
C GLU A 269 10.95 21.63 -21.23
N LYS A 270 9.83 22.12 -21.79
CA LYS A 270 9.49 23.55 -21.75
C LYS A 270 9.21 24.03 -20.33
N LEU A 271 8.48 23.24 -19.54
CA LEU A 271 8.15 23.55 -18.16
C LEU A 271 9.42 23.68 -17.31
N LYS A 272 10.41 22.82 -17.52
CA LYS A 272 11.72 22.89 -16.86
C LYS A 272 12.39 24.24 -17.10
N ALA A 273 12.40 24.71 -18.35
CA ALA A 273 13.03 25.96 -18.74
C ALA A 273 12.26 27.23 -18.27
N ILE A 274 10.93 27.21 -18.37
CA ILE A 274 10.09 28.41 -18.14
C ILE A 274 9.61 28.50 -16.69
N HIS A 275 9.31 27.35 -16.08
CA HIS A 275 8.72 27.24 -14.75
C HIS A 275 9.37 26.12 -13.92
N PRO A 276 10.66 26.26 -13.55
CA PRO A 276 11.42 25.22 -12.84
C PRO A 276 10.78 24.80 -11.52
N LEU A 277 10.04 25.69 -10.85
CA LEU A 277 9.31 25.35 -9.63
C LEU A 277 8.10 24.43 -9.88
N LYS A 278 7.39 24.58 -11.00
CA LYS A 278 6.31 23.64 -11.39
C LYS A 278 6.90 22.28 -11.77
N TYR A 279 7.98 22.28 -12.55
CA TYR A 279 8.75 21.08 -12.88
C TYR A 279 9.21 20.33 -11.62
N CYS A 280 9.81 21.06 -10.66
CA CYS A 280 10.21 20.51 -9.38
C CYS A 280 9.03 19.98 -8.56
N SER A 281 7.88 20.67 -8.58
CA SER A 281 6.67 20.21 -7.89
C SER A 281 6.15 18.89 -8.44
N LEU A 282 6.18 18.71 -9.76
CA LEU A 282 5.85 17.43 -10.40
C LEU A 282 6.84 16.33 -10.04
N PHE A 283 8.14 16.65 -9.98
CA PHE A 283 9.16 15.68 -9.55
C PHE A 283 8.97 15.27 -8.09
N LEU A 284 8.60 16.20 -7.20
CA LEU A 284 8.26 15.88 -5.81
C LEU A 284 7.04 14.97 -5.71
N CYS A 285 6.07 15.07 -6.63
CA CYS A 285 4.97 14.11 -6.71
C CYS A 285 5.51 12.70 -6.99
N VAL A 286 6.50 12.53 -7.88
CA VAL A 286 7.15 11.22 -8.11
C VAL A 286 7.85 10.71 -6.86
N ILE A 287 8.64 11.56 -6.19
CA ILE A 287 9.31 11.19 -4.94
C ILE A 287 8.31 10.72 -3.87
N GLN A 288 7.13 11.33 -3.81
CA GLN A 288 6.09 11.00 -2.82
C GLN A 288 5.00 10.04 -3.36
N ASN A 289 5.32 9.23 -4.37
CA ASN A 289 4.41 8.23 -4.95
C ASN A 289 3.04 8.77 -5.39
N GLY A 290 3.04 9.96 -5.97
CA GLY A 290 1.86 10.61 -6.56
C GLY A 290 0.97 11.37 -5.57
N ILE A 291 1.30 11.35 -4.27
CA ILE A 291 0.49 11.97 -3.21
C ILE A 291 1.34 12.89 -2.34
N ILE A 292 0.93 14.16 -2.21
CA ILE A 292 1.53 15.14 -1.31
C ILE A 292 0.53 15.45 -0.20
N LYS A 293 0.70 14.83 0.96
CA LYS A 293 -0.09 15.13 2.18
C LYS A 293 0.18 16.56 2.64
N GLU A 294 -0.79 17.21 3.28
CA GLU A 294 -0.60 18.56 3.82
C GLU A 294 0.54 18.64 4.87
N SER A 295 0.77 17.55 5.61
CA SER A 295 1.88 17.41 6.54
C SER A 295 3.26 17.46 5.89
N PHE A 296 3.38 17.19 4.59
CA PHE A 296 4.62 17.38 3.83
C PHE A 296 5.14 18.82 3.97
N PHE A 297 4.23 19.80 3.99
CA PHE A 297 4.59 21.21 4.08
C PHE A 297 5.07 21.64 5.47
N ASP A 298 5.04 20.76 6.46
CA ASP A 298 5.59 21.05 7.80
C ASP A 298 7.12 20.94 7.82
N ILE A 299 7.72 20.30 6.80
CA ILE A 299 9.19 20.26 6.59
C ILE A 299 9.78 21.69 6.57
N PHE A 300 9.03 22.67 6.06
CA PHE A 300 9.47 24.05 5.96
C PHE A 300 9.65 24.72 7.34
N ASN A 301 8.86 24.31 8.33
CA ASN A 301 8.84 24.90 9.68
C ASN A 301 9.94 24.33 10.59
N LYS A 302 10.47 23.14 10.29
CA LYS A 302 11.48 22.48 11.11
C LYS A 302 12.88 23.11 10.89
N ARG A 303 13.60 23.36 11.98
CA ARG A 303 15.04 23.73 11.99
C ARG A 303 15.87 22.43 11.96
N ASN A 304 16.96 22.39 11.20
CA ASN A 304 17.88 21.25 11.06
C ASN A 304 17.18 19.89 10.91
N ASN A 305 16.68 19.62 9.70
CA ASN A 305 15.94 18.40 9.41
C ASN A 305 16.50 17.74 8.14
N LYS A 306 16.88 16.46 8.21
CA LYS A 306 17.35 15.66 7.07
C LYS A 306 16.40 15.76 5.87
N LYS A 307 15.08 15.72 6.09
CA LYS A 307 14.07 15.86 5.02
C LYS A 307 14.12 17.24 4.34
N LYS A 308 14.47 18.29 5.09
CA LYS A 308 14.63 19.64 4.55
C LYS A 308 15.88 19.76 3.68
N ASP A 309 16.95 19.05 4.05
CA ASP A 309 18.18 19.02 3.25
C ASP A 309 17.99 18.20 1.97
N VAL A 310 17.24 17.09 2.04
CA VAL A 310 16.78 16.35 0.84
C VAL A 310 15.98 17.28 -0.09
N LEU A 311 15.02 18.04 0.44
CA LEU A 311 14.24 18.98 -0.36
C LEU A 311 15.12 20.06 -1.02
N LYS A 312 16.11 20.60 -0.30
CA LYS A 312 17.06 21.58 -0.85
C LYS A 312 17.94 20.98 -1.95
N ASN A 313 18.30 19.70 -1.85
CA ASN A 313 19.06 19.01 -2.90
C ASN A 313 18.19 18.80 -4.14
N ILE A 314 16.92 18.40 -3.95
CA ILE A 314 15.96 18.30 -5.05
C ILE A 314 15.77 19.66 -5.74
N TYR A 315 15.64 20.74 -4.97
CA TYR A 315 15.56 22.09 -5.52
C TYR A 315 16.77 22.45 -6.37
N GLU A 316 17.98 22.18 -5.88
CA GLU A 316 19.21 22.45 -6.63
C GLU A 316 19.25 21.68 -7.95
N ILE A 317 18.89 20.40 -7.94
CA ILE A 317 18.87 19.54 -9.14
C ILE A 317 17.80 19.99 -10.15
N CYS A 318 16.69 20.53 -9.66
CA CYS A 318 15.64 21.10 -10.50
C CYS A 318 15.84 22.59 -10.84
N GLU A 319 17.02 23.16 -10.54
CA GLU A 319 17.34 24.58 -10.79
C GLU A 319 16.37 25.57 -10.11
N VAL A 320 15.89 25.19 -8.92
CA VAL A 320 15.01 25.98 -8.06
C VAL A 320 15.81 26.57 -6.89
N ASN A 321 15.43 27.78 -6.47
CA ASN A 321 16.02 28.42 -5.29
C ASN A 321 15.83 27.53 -4.04
N ARG A 322 16.95 27.14 -3.39
CA ARG A 322 16.99 26.29 -2.19
C ARG A 322 16.18 26.83 -1.00
N ASN A 323 15.92 28.13 -0.96
CA ASN A 323 15.18 28.81 0.11
C ASN A 323 13.73 29.14 -0.29
N THR A 324 13.16 28.43 -1.27
CA THR A 324 11.76 28.58 -1.65
C THR A 324 10.85 28.40 -0.42
N SER A 325 9.94 29.35 -0.22
CA SER A 325 9.06 29.36 0.96
C SER A 325 7.90 28.37 0.84
N ARG A 326 7.35 27.94 1.98
CA ARG A 326 6.13 27.11 2.06
C ARG A 326 4.99 27.70 1.24
N ILE A 327 4.79 29.02 1.34
CA ILE A 327 3.71 29.76 0.65
C ILE A 327 3.88 29.66 -0.86
N LYS A 328 5.09 29.91 -1.37
CA LYS A 328 5.37 29.85 -2.81
C LYS A 328 5.25 28.42 -3.35
N MET A 329 5.65 27.44 -2.57
CA MET A 329 5.47 26.03 -2.94
C MET A 329 3.98 25.68 -3.03
N LYS A 330 3.19 25.99 -1.99
CA LYS A 330 1.75 25.74 -1.97
C LYS A 330 1.01 26.44 -3.11
N SER A 331 1.29 27.72 -3.35
CA SER A 331 0.67 28.44 -4.47
C SER A 331 1.02 27.82 -5.82
N THR A 332 2.21 27.22 -5.95
CA THR A 332 2.62 26.50 -7.16
C THR A 332 1.82 25.21 -7.32
N PHE A 333 1.68 24.41 -6.27
CA PHE A 333 0.79 23.24 -6.25
C PHE A 333 -0.66 23.60 -6.59
N ASP A 334 -1.20 24.66 -5.98
CA ASP A 334 -2.55 25.14 -6.26
C ASP A 334 -2.73 25.56 -7.72
N SER A 335 -1.71 26.17 -8.33
CA SER A 335 -1.73 26.56 -9.76
C SER A 335 -1.73 25.40 -10.76
N MET A 336 -1.46 24.16 -10.30
CA MET A 336 -1.47 22.95 -11.11
C MET A 336 -2.74 22.11 -10.92
N ILE A 337 -3.67 22.57 -10.07
CA ILE A 337 -4.95 21.88 -9.86
C ILE A 337 -5.78 21.95 -11.14
N GLY A 338 -6.33 20.82 -11.55
CA GLY A 338 -7.17 20.68 -12.73
C GLY A 338 -6.41 20.40 -14.03
N THR A 339 -5.08 20.55 -14.03
CA THR A 339 -4.20 20.16 -15.15
C THR A 339 -3.42 18.89 -14.81
N TYR A 340 -2.53 18.95 -13.81
CA TYR A 340 -1.73 17.80 -13.37
C TYR A 340 -2.17 17.22 -12.04
N LEU A 341 -2.84 18.02 -11.20
CA LEU A 341 -3.17 17.66 -9.83
C LEU A 341 -4.66 17.80 -9.52
N VAL A 342 -5.09 17.07 -8.51
CA VAL A 342 -6.37 17.25 -7.81
C VAL A 342 -6.04 17.52 -6.34
N LYS A 343 -6.81 18.41 -5.71
CA LYS A 343 -6.68 18.73 -4.28
C LYS A 343 -7.87 18.20 -3.51
N THR A 344 -7.61 17.45 -2.45
CA THR A 344 -8.60 17.08 -1.43
C THR A 344 -8.46 18.00 -0.22
N LYS A 345 -9.20 17.76 0.87
CA LYS A 345 -9.03 18.52 2.11
C LYS A 345 -7.65 18.32 2.75
N VAL A 346 -7.00 17.19 2.50
CA VAL A 346 -5.81 16.74 3.26
C VAL A 346 -4.58 16.47 2.39
N GLU A 347 -4.72 16.40 1.06
CA GLU A 347 -3.63 16.07 0.16
C GLU A 347 -3.80 16.65 -1.25
N TYR A 348 -2.68 16.73 -1.98
CA TYR A 348 -2.64 16.85 -3.43
C TYR A 348 -2.34 15.48 -4.02
N ARG A 349 -3.08 15.09 -5.07
CA ARG A 349 -2.89 13.85 -5.80
C ARG A 349 -2.64 14.15 -7.27
N VAL A 350 -1.76 13.40 -7.91
CA VAL A 350 -1.65 13.42 -9.38
C VAL A 350 -3.00 13.05 -9.99
N ILE A 351 -3.44 13.82 -10.98
CA ILE A 351 -4.80 13.80 -11.51
C ILE A 351 -5.28 12.42 -11.95
N HIS A 352 -4.36 11.57 -12.40
CA HIS A 352 -4.65 10.19 -12.77
C HIS A 352 -3.38 9.30 -12.72
N ASP A 353 -3.55 8.01 -12.45
CA ASP A 353 -2.47 7.00 -12.46
C ASP A 353 -1.64 7.02 -13.75
N LYS A 354 -2.30 7.13 -14.90
CA LYS A 354 -1.64 7.25 -16.21
C LYS A 354 -0.80 8.53 -16.37
N MET A 355 -1.23 9.66 -15.82
CA MET A 355 -0.39 10.86 -15.76
C MET A 355 0.82 10.60 -14.86
N PHE A 356 0.61 9.92 -13.74
CA PHE A 356 1.69 9.54 -12.84
C PHE A 356 2.67 8.56 -13.49
N ASP A 357 2.19 7.63 -14.32
CA ASP A 357 3.01 6.74 -15.15
C ASP A 357 3.94 7.51 -16.09
N PHE A 358 3.40 8.51 -16.79
CA PHE A 358 4.18 9.36 -17.68
C PHE A 358 5.25 10.14 -16.91
N LEU A 359 4.91 10.69 -15.73
CA LEU A 359 5.87 11.38 -14.87
C LEU A 359 6.99 10.44 -14.41
N CYS A 360 6.65 9.24 -13.94
CA CYS A 360 7.64 8.24 -13.50
C CYS A 360 8.59 7.85 -14.63
N SER A 361 8.05 7.59 -15.82
CA SER A 361 8.84 7.30 -17.02
C SER A 361 9.78 8.44 -17.37
N TYR A 362 9.24 9.65 -17.49
CA TYR A 362 9.99 10.84 -17.87
C TYR A 362 11.12 11.14 -16.89
N PHE A 363 10.82 11.21 -15.59
CA PHE A 363 11.84 11.51 -14.57
C PHE A 363 12.81 10.34 -14.34
N GLY A 364 12.35 9.10 -14.46
CA GLY A 364 13.18 7.90 -14.38
C GLY A 364 14.15 7.75 -15.55
N SER A 365 13.86 8.36 -16.70
CA SER A 365 14.76 8.35 -17.87
C SER A 365 15.95 9.29 -17.74
N LYS A 366 15.93 10.26 -16.81
CA LYS A 366 16.99 11.26 -16.65
C LYS A 366 18.01 10.80 -15.60
N ASP A 367 19.28 10.64 -15.98
CA ASP A 367 20.34 10.07 -15.12
C ASP A 367 20.46 10.72 -13.73
N THR A 368 20.43 12.05 -13.63
CA THR A 368 20.52 12.73 -12.31
C THR A 368 19.26 12.52 -11.45
N LEU A 369 18.09 12.46 -12.08
CA LEU A 369 16.81 12.38 -11.37
C LEU A 369 16.48 10.95 -10.95
N VAL A 370 16.88 9.94 -11.72
CA VAL A 370 16.71 8.54 -11.31
C VAL A 370 17.50 8.22 -10.04
N ARG A 371 18.71 8.78 -9.87
CA ARG A 371 19.45 8.62 -8.59
C ARG A 371 18.71 9.23 -7.40
N CYS A 372 18.05 10.37 -7.61
CA CYS A 372 17.21 10.97 -6.57
C CYS A 372 15.97 10.13 -6.25
N ILE A 373 15.35 9.53 -7.27
CA ILE A 373 14.25 8.57 -7.09
C ILE A 373 14.75 7.41 -6.23
N LEU A 374 15.84 6.75 -6.62
CA LEU A 374 16.42 5.63 -5.87
C LEU A 374 16.69 6.00 -4.41
N ARG A 375 17.30 7.16 -4.14
CA ARG A 375 17.67 7.56 -2.78
C ARG A 375 16.50 7.98 -1.89
N TYR A 376 15.51 8.68 -2.45
CA TYR A 376 14.58 9.46 -1.64
C TYR A 376 13.10 9.13 -1.87
N SER A 377 12.76 8.35 -2.89
CA SER A 377 11.36 8.04 -3.15
C SER A 377 10.77 7.14 -2.07
N ASP A 378 9.44 7.16 -1.95
CA ASP A 378 8.68 6.11 -1.27
C ASP A 378 9.12 4.72 -1.78
N ILE A 379 9.24 3.74 -0.88
CA ILE A 379 9.68 2.39 -1.23
C ILE A 379 8.66 1.64 -2.10
N ARG A 380 7.36 1.97 -1.98
CA ARG A 380 6.30 1.41 -2.83
C ARG A 380 6.53 1.77 -4.29
N LEU A 381 6.96 3.00 -4.56
CA LEU A 381 7.37 3.42 -5.91
C LEU A 381 8.48 2.50 -6.45
N LEU A 382 9.50 2.21 -5.65
CA LEU A 382 10.60 1.33 -6.06
C LEU A 382 10.11 -0.11 -6.30
N ASN A 383 9.28 -0.64 -5.41
CA ASN A 383 8.75 -1.99 -5.51
C ASN A 383 7.87 -2.21 -6.73
N GLU A 384 7.02 -1.24 -7.03
CA GLU A 384 5.98 -1.37 -8.05
C GLU A 384 6.44 -0.93 -9.44
N ARG A 385 7.44 -0.05 -9.55
CA ARG A 385 7.75 0.65 -10.82
C ARG A 385 9.19 0.56 -11.28
N THR A 386 10.06 -0.16 -10.59
CA THR A 386 11.45 -0.30 -11.04
C THR A 386 11.75 -1.70 -11.55
N GLN A 387 12.60 -1.77 -12.57
CA GLN A 387 13.14 -3.03 -13.07
C GLN A 387 14.63 -2.87 -13.36
N LEU A 388 15.45 -3.77 -12.84
CA LEU A 388 16.86 -3.85 -13.19
C LEU A 388 17.00 -4.22 -14.67
N GLU A 389 17.81 -3.46 -15.40
CA GLU A 389 18.13 -3.74 -16.81
C GLU A 389 18.67 -5.16 -17.01
N SER A 390 19.37 -5.71 -16.01
CA SER A 390 19.94 -7.06 -16.03
C SER A 390 18.93 -8.22 -16.08
N ILE A 391 17.64 -7.93 -15.85
CA ILE A 391 16.54 -8.91 -15.87
C ILE A 391 16.13 -9.24 -17.32
N ASN A 392 16.37 -8.35 -18.30
CA ASN A 392 16.07 -8.56 -19.74
C ASN A 392 14.63 -9.04 -20.05
N GLU A 393 13.63 -8.61 -19.28
CA GLU A 393 12.21 -8.88 -19.55
C GLU A 393 11.50 -7.70 -20.20
N LYS A 394 10.39 -7.99 -20.89
CA LYS A 394 9.49 -6.96 -21.41
C LYS A 394 8.98 -6.12 -20.26
N HIS A 395 9.03 -4.80 -20.44
CA HIS A 395 8.58 -3.81 -19.48
C HIS A 395 7.65 -2.83 -20.20
N ASP A 396 6.70 -2.26 -19.47
CA ASP A 396 5.93 -1.11 -19.95
C ASP A 396 6.89 0.08 -20.12
N LYS A 397 6.63 0.95 -21.10
CA LYS A 397 7.30 2.26 -21.27
C LYS A 397 7.33 3.09 -19.99
N CYS A 398 6.41 2.83 -19.06
CA CYS A 398 6.30 3.56 -17.79
C CYS A 398 7.13 2.97 -16.63
N THR A 399 7.87 1.89 -16.88
CA THR A 399 8.78 1.27 -15.91
C THR A 399 10.08 2.07 -15.82
N ILE A 400 10.52 2.37 -14.60
CA ILE A 400 11.81 3.00 -14.34
C ILE A 400 12.90 1.93 -14.47
N LEU A 401 13.61 1.94 -15.60
CA LEU A 401 14.73 1.03 -15.83
C LEU A 401 15.96 1.47 -15.03
N ILE A 402 16.42 0.58 -14.15
CA ILE A 402 17.64 0.79 -13.39
C ILE A 402 18.80 0.24 -14.22
N SER A 403 19.60 1.14 -14.77
CA SER A 403 20.81 0.81 -15.52
C SER A 403 21.82 0.09 -14.65
N ARG A 404 22.76 -0.63 -15.28
CA ARG A 404 23.87 -1.27 -14.56
C ARG A 404 24.69 -0.31 -13.69
N SER A 405 24.79 0.97 -14.07
CA SER A 405 25.53 1.97 -13.28
C SER A 405 24.81 2.37 -12.00
N ASN A 406 23.48 2.28 -11.96
CA ASN A 406 22.66 2.67 -10.80
C ASN A 406 22.23 1.46 -9.95
N GLU A 407 22.61 0.24 -10.33
CA GLU A 407 22.25 -0.98 -9.60
C GLU A 407 22.84 -1.03 -8.19
N GLN A 408 24.08 -0.54 -8.00
CA GLN A 408 24.68 -0.46 -6.67
C GLN A 408 23.86 0.44 -5.75
N GLU A 409 23.50 1.62 -6.23
CA GLU A 409 22.71 2.61 -5.49
C GLU A 409 21.32 2.10 -5.13
N TYR A 410 20.70 1.31 -6.00
CA TYR A 410 19.45 0.62 -5.71
C TYR A 410 19.57 -0.39 -4.56
N PHE A 411 20.62 -1.21 -4.53
CA PHE A 411 20.83 -2.17 -3.43
C PHE A 411 21.31 -1.50 -2.14
N GLU A 412 22.06 -0.39 -2.23
CA GLU A 412 22.36 0.47 -1.06
C GLU A 412 21.08 1.07 -0.48
N ARG A 413 20.14 1.49 -1.33
CA ARG A 413 18.82 1.94 -0.87
C ARG A 413 18.07 0.82 -0.13
N ILE A 414 18.01 -0.38 -0.69
CA ILE A 414 17.37 -1.53 -0.04
C ILE A 414 18.03 -1.80 1.32
N LYS A 415 19.37 -1.76 1.39
CA LYS A 415 20.11 -1.94 2.64
C LYS A 415 19.67 -0.92 3.69
N ASN A 416 19.61 0.36 3.33
CA ASN A 416 19.18 1.42 4.24
C ASN A 416 17.75 1.22 4.72
N ASP A 417 16.82 0.80 3.85
CA ASP A 417 15.44 0.54 4.24
C ASP A 417 15.33 -0.69 5.17
N LEU A 418 16.16 -1.73 4.97
CA LEU A 418 16.27 -2.86 5.90
C LEU A 418 16.78 -2.40 7.28
N GLU A 419 17.84 -1.58 7.33
CA GLU A 419 18.40 -1.03 8.58
C GLU A 419 17.41 -0.09 9.32
N LEU A 420 16.46 0.49 8.60
CA LEU A 420 15.36 1.28 9.17
C LEU A 420 14.16 0.42 9.63
N GLY A 421 14.25 -0.92 9.57
CA GLY A 421 13.20 -1.83 9.99
C GLY A 421 12.08 -2.03 8.97
N LYS A 422 12.20 -1.52 7.73
CA LYS A 422 11.17 -1.66 6.68
C LYS A 422 11.23 -3.00 5.96
N ILE A 423 11.40 -4.09 6.72
CA ILE A 423 11.74 -5.40 6.18
C ILE A 423 10.65 -5.89 5.22
N ASN A 424 9.38 -5.91 5.65
CA ASN A 424 8.28 -6.40 4.82
C ASN A 424 8.23 -5.69 3.47
N GLN A 425 8.40 -4.36 3.48
CA GLN A 425 8.38 -3.56 2.28
C GLN A 425 9.54 -3.93 1.34
N CYS A 426 10.72 -4.27 1.84
CA CYS A 426 11.84 -4.73 1.01
C CYS A 426 11.59 -6.09 0.31
N PHE A 427 10.74 -6.96 0.87
CA PHE A 427 10.35 -8.24 0.25
C PHE A 427 9.22 -8.11 -0.79
N CYS A 428 8.49 -6.99 -0.79
CA CYS A 428 7.37 -6.73 -1.71
C CYS A 428 7.80 -6.25 -3.11
N SER A 429 9.10 -6.22 -3.43
CA SER A 429 9.54 -5.82 -4.77
C SER A 429 9.05 -6.80 -5.83
N SER A 430 8.44 -6.28 -6.90
CA SER A 430 8.03 -7.05 -8.08
C SER A 430 9.20 -7.82 -8.72
N GLN A 431 10.45 -7.38 -8.47
CA GLN A 431 11.66 -8.00 -8.98
C GLN A 431 12.07 -9.28 -8.23
N MET A 432 11.47 -9.55 -7.07
CA MET A 432 11.76 -10.76 -6.27
C MET A 432 11.40 -12.06 -6.99
N LYS A 433 10.56 -12.02 -8.03
CA LYS A 433 10.30 -13.19 -8.89
C LYS A 433 11.57 -13.68 -9.62
N HIS A 434 12.57 -12.82 -9.83
CA HIS A 434 13.80 -13.18 -10.55
C HIS A 434 14.91 -13.67 -9.62
N LYS A 435 15.41 -14.86 -9.91
CA LYS A 435 16.53 -15.48 -9.16
C LYS A 435 17.79 -14.60 -9.10
N LYS A 436 18.09 -13.85 -10.17
CA LYS A 436 19.25 -12.92 -10.21
C LYS A 436 19.12 -11.79 -9.19
N HIS A 437 17.92 -11.20 -9.09
CA HIS A 437 17.63 -10.15 -8.12
C HIS A 437 17.68 -10.71 -6.70
N ARG A 438 17.01 -11.85 -6.43
CA ARG A 438 17.06 -12.51 -5.11
C ARG A 438 18.49 -12.85 -4.66
N ALA A 439 19.35 -13.29 -5.58
CA ALA A 439 20.75 -13.57 -5.24
C ALA A 439 21.52 -12.32 -4.77
N LYS A 440 21.24 -11.13 -5.34
CA LYS A 440 21.84 -9.86 -4.89
C LYS A 440 21.18 -9.36 -3.61
N PHE A 441 19.86 -9.45 -3.53
CA PHE A 441 19.09 -9.13 -2.33
C PHE A 441 19.59 -9.93 -1.11
N LEU A 442 19.81 -11.24 -1.26
CA LEU A 442 20.36 -12.08 -0.20
C LEU A 442 21.75 -11.64 0.26
N LYS A 443 22.61 -11.17 -0.65
CA LYS A 443 23.92 -10.61 -0.26
C LYS A 443 23.76 -9.37 0.61
N VAL A 444 22.81 -8.50 0.28
CA VAL A 444 22.49 -7.32 1.10
C VAL A 444 21.93 -7.74 2.45
N LEU A 445 20.97 -8.66 2.47
CA LEU A 445 20.34 -9.17 3.68
C LEU A 445 21.36 -9.80 4.65
N GLN A 446 22.37 -10.49 4.11
CA GLN A 446 23.49 -11.05 4.88
C GLN A 446 24.42 -9.99 5.49
N THR A 447 24.34 -8.72 5.07
CA THR A 447 25.12 -7.63 5.70
C THR A 447 24.40 -6.97 6.87
N ILE A 448 23.13 -7.28 7.08
CA ILE A 448 22.34 -6.77 8.21
C ILE A 448 22.65 -7.62 9.45
N ASP A 449 22.70 -6.98 10.61
CA ASP A 449 22.89 -7.68 11.88
C ASP A 449 21.80 -8.74 12.11
N ASP A 450 22.20 -9.97 12.42
CA ASP A 450 21.29 -11.11 12.55
C ASP A 450 20.30 -10.93 13.71
N ASN A 451 20.73 -10.31 14.82
CA ASN A 451 19.86 -10.09 15.98
C ASN A 451 18.83 -9.00 15.67
N PHE A 452 19.26 -7.90 15.05
CA PHE A 452 18.35 -6.86 14.58
C PHE A 452 17.34 -7.42 13.58
N LEU A 453 17.82 -8.17 12.58
CA LEU A 453 16.96 -8.80 11.58
C LEU A 453 15.97 -9.77 12.25
N PHE A 454 16.41 -10.57 13.22
CA PHE A 454 15.52 -11.44 14.00
C PHE A 454 14.49 -10.64 14.80
N GLU A 455 14.88 -9.62 15.55
CA GLU A 455 13.97 -8.80 16.37
C GLU A 455 12.91 -8.09 15.53
N GLN A 456 13.32 -7.54 14.38
CA GLN A 456 12.43 -6.82 13.48
C GLN A 456 11.48 -7.77 12.73
N MET A 457 11.91 -9.00 12.43
CA MET A 457 11.08 -10.01 11.76
C MET A 457 10.22 -10.82 12.72
N PHE A 458 10.58 -10.92 14.00
CA PHE A 458 9.93 -11.79 14.97
C PHE A 458 9.68 -11.02 16.26
N SER A 459 8.60 -10.22 16.30
CA SER A 459 8.30 -9.34 17.44
C SER A 459 8.17 -10.07 18.79
N ARG A 460 8.36 -9.32 19.89
CA ARG A 460 8.16 -9.79 21.27
C ARG A 460 6.75 -10.33 21.56
N LYS A 461 5.70 -9.92 20.83
CA LYS A 461 4.35 -10.50 20.98
C LYS A 461 4.30 -11.97 20.57
N CYS A 462 5.14 -12.40 19.63
CA CYS A 462 5.29 -13.82 19.27
C CYS A 462 6.03 -14.62 20.36
N LEU A 463 6.81 -13.96 21.22
CA LEU A 463 7.60 -14.59 22.29
C LEU A 463 6.84 -14.67 23.64
N GLN A 464 5.77 -13.93 23.86
CA GLN A 464 5.02 -14.02 25.13
C GLN A 464 4.21 -15.32 25.30
N TYR A 465 4.03 -16.10 24.24
CA TYR A 465 3.43 -17.43 24.34
C TYR A 465 4.43 -18.52 24.75
N THR A 466 5.75 -18.24 24.74
CA THR A 466 6.76 -19.23 25.14
C THR A 466 7.07 -19.20 26.64
N SER A 467 6.84 -18.08 27.33
CA SER A 467 7.15 -17.95 28.76
C SER A 467 6.11 -18.52 29.73
N LYS A 468 4.97 -19.04 29.25
CA LYS A 468 4.00 -19.77 30.09
C LYS A 468 4.29 -21.27 30.24
N HIS A 469 5.30 -21.82 29.57
CA HIS A 469 5.59 -23.26 29.62
C HIS A 469 7.05 -23.67 29.86
N THR A 470 7.91 -22.77 30.33
CA THR A 470 9.22 -23.18 30.87
C THR A 470 9.49 -22.44 32.18
N GLU A 471 9.33 -23.16 33.29
CA GLU A 471 9.79 -22.74 34.61
C GLU A 471 11.33 -22.61 34.65
N ASN A 472 11.79 -21.60 35.39
CA ASN A 472 13.08 -21.45 36.06
C ASN A 472 14.36 -21.34 35.20
N VAL A 473 14.99 -20.16 35.21
CA VAL A 473 16.23 -19.85 35.97
C VAL A 473 16.62 -18.39 35.69
N ASP A 474 17.11 -17.73 36.74
CA ASP A 474 17.46 -16.32 36.88
C ASP A 474 18.46 -15.76 35.85
N ALA A 475 18.16 -14.56 35.31
CA ALA A 475 19.12 -13.49 35.04
C ALA A 475 18.39 -12.29 34.36
N GLU A 476 18.15 -11.22 35.12
CA GLU A 476 17.88 -9.90 34.57
C GLU A 476 19.17 -9.28 34.01
N PRO A 477 19.11 -8.55 32.88
CA PRO A 477 20.00 -7.41 32.70
C PRO A 477 19.20 -6.12 32.57
N ASN A 478 19.52 -5.20 33.48
CA ASN A 478 19.21 -3.77 33.42
C ASN A 478 19.65 -3.17 32.08
N ILE A 479 18.74 -2.50 31.39
CA ILE A 479 19.08 -1.49 30.37
C ILE A 479 18.19 -0.28 30.63
N GLU A 480 18.86 0.84 30.95
CA GLU A 480 18.28 2.15 31.17
C GLU A 480 17.55 2.64 29.90
N VAL A 481 16.31 3.07 30.08
CA VAL A 481 15.49 3.69 29.04
C VAL A 481 15.94 5.15 28.90
N ASN A 482 16.64 5.46 27.80
CA ASN A 482 16.76 6.85 27.34
C ASN A 482 15.52 7.19 26.51
N GLU A 483 14.57 7.90 27.14
CA GLU A 483 13.47 8.57 26.46
C GLU A 483 14.01 9.78 25.68
N ASP A 484 14.20 9.63 24.37
CA ASP A 484 14.22 10.75 23.42
C ASP A 484 14.05 10.22 21.98
N SER A 485 12.81 9.88 21.61
CA SER A 485 12.44 9.63 20.21
C SER A 485 11.01 10.11 19.94
N SER A 486 10.86 11.42 19.73
CA SER A 486 9.67 12.00 19.13
C SER A 486 9.72 11.84 17.60
N ASP A 487 9.62 10.61 17.11
CA ASP A 487 9.43 10.30 15.69
C ASP A 487 8.48 9.09 15.56
N ALA A 488 7.27 9.23 16.10
CA ALA A 488 6.16 8.39 15.69
C ALA A 488 5.64 8.92 14.34
N GLU A 489 6.26 8.45 13.25
CA GLU A 489 5.53 8.38 11.98
C GLU A 489 4.35 7.42 12.15
N ASP A 490 3.24 7.80 11.51
CA ASP A 490 1.94 7.13 11.44
C ASP A 490 2.07 5.62 11.19
N ASN A 491 2.25 4.84 12.26
CA ASN A 491 2.25 3.37 12.26
C ASN A 491 0.81 2.85 12.25
N SER A 492 0.08 3.12 11.16
CA SER A 492 -1.23 2.52 10.91
C SER A 492 -1.16 1.22 10.09
N ASP A 493 0.01 0.80 9.62
CA ASP A 493 0.19 -0.53 9.00
C ASP A 493 0.60 -1.55 10.06
N ASN A 494 -0.38 -2.01 10.83
CA ASN A 494 -0.26 -3.17 11.71
C ASN A 494 -0.37 -4.45 10.85
N SER A 495 0.53 -4.63 9.87
CA SER A 495 0.64 -5.89 9.12
C SER A 495 1.57 -6.85 9.86
N ASP A 496 1.06 -8.06 10.12
CA ASP A 496 1.70 -9.06 10.96
C ASP A 496 3.17 -9.31 10.55
N LEU A 497 4.07 -9.21 11.55
CA LEU A 497 5.53 -9.33 11.43
C LEU A 497 6.05 -10.66 10.82
N SER A 498 5.18 -11.61 10.50
CA SER A 498 5.45 -12.91 9.88
C SER A 498 5.47 -12.94 8.34
N GLU A 499 5.27 -11.80 7.70
CA GLU A 499 5.01 -11.66 6.26
C GLU A 499 6.13 -12.18 5.35
N PRO A 500 7.43 -11.88 5.57
CA PRO A 500 8.47 -12.20 4.57
C PRO A 500 8.67 -13.70 4.32
N LEU A 501 8.63 -14.52 5.38
CA LEU A 501 8.76 -15.97 5.26
C LEU A 501 7.51 -16.57 4.60
N ILE A 502 6.32 -16.11 5.00
CA ILE A 502 5.04 -16.55 4.44
C ILE A 502 4.98 -16.23 2.94
N THR A 503 5.26 -15.00 2.54
CA THR A 503 5.33 -14.56 1.14
C THR A 503 6.34 -15.42 0.38
N SER A 504 7.54 -15.64 0.93
CA SER A 504 8.58 -16.45 0.27
C SER A 504 8.15 -17.91 0.06
N CYS A 505 7.45 -18.50 1.03
CA CYS A 505 6.88 -19.85 0.92
C CYS A 505 5.73 -19.91 -0.11
N SER A 506 4.84 -18.93 -0.10
CA SER A 506 3.72 -18.81 -1.07
C SER A 506 4.20 -18.66 -2.51
N ARG A 507 5.35 -18.00 -2.72
CA ARG A 507 5.89 -17.71 -4.07
C ARG A 507 6.95 -18.68 -4.57
N GLY A 508 7.32 -19.70 -3.81
CA GLY A 508 8.32 -20.66 -4.27
C GLY A 508 9.75 -20.12 -4.22
N TYR A 509 10.03 -19.08 -3.40
CA TYR A 509 11.35 -18.47 -3.28
C TYR A 509 12.28 -19.32 -2.41
N HIS A 510 12.64 -20.49 -2.94
CA HIS A 510 13.46 -21.50 -2.27
C HIS A 510 14.75 -20.99 -1.63
N ASP A 511 15.45 -20.10 -2.32
CA ASP A 511 16.69 -19.47 -1.88
C ASP A 511 16.48 -18.59 -0.65
N ILE A 512 15.40 -17.82 -0.62
CA ILE A 512 15.01 -17.00 0.52
C ILE A 512 14.56 -17.87 1.70
N VAL A 513 13.72 -18.87 1.43
CA VAL A 513 13.25 -19.81 2.45
C VAL A 513 14.40 -20.57 3.08
N HIS A 514 15.37 -21.03 2.28
CA HIS A 514 16.58 -21.68 2.78
C HIS A 514 17.43 -20.73 3.64
N PHE A 515 17.55 -19.45 3.26
CA PHE A 515 18.23 -18.43 4.07
C PHE A 515 17.59 -18.33 5.46
N PHE A 516 16.25 -18.20 5.54
CA PHE A 516 15.54 -18.14 6.81
C PHE A 516 15.78 -19.39 7.67
N PHE A 517 15.75 -20.59 7.08
CA PHE A 517 15.98 -21.82 7.84
C PHE A 517 17.42 -22.03 8.29
N THR A 518 18.39 -21.49 7.57
CA THR A 518 19.80 -21.57 7.96
C THR A 518 20.08 -20.65 9.15
N LYS A 519 19.43 -19.48 9.19
CA LYS A 519 19.68 -18.45 10.21
C LYS A 519 18.78 -18.57 11.44
N TYR A 520 17.52 -18.98 11.27
CA TYR A 520 16.49 -18.92 12.33
C TYR A 520 15.88 -20.29 12.60
N VAL A 521 16.72 -21.21 13.08
CA VAL A 521 16.43 -22.65 13.22
C VAL A 521 15.24 -22.97 14.16
N ASN A 522 14.84 -22.04 15.05
CA ASN A 522 13.88 -22.27 16.14
C ASN A 522 12.52 -21.55 15.98
N LEU A 523 12.02 -21.36 14.76
CA LEU A 523 10.74 -20.67 14.51
C LEU A 523 9.47 -21.55 14.73
N LYS A 524 9.58 -22.68 15.44
CA LYS A 524 8.54 -23.73 15.51
C LYS A 524 7.24 -23.36 16.26
N ASN A 525 7.18 -22.21 16.92
CA ASN A 525 6.02 -21.79 17.73
C ASN A 525 5.23 -20.64 17.09
N TYR A 526 5.13 -20.63 15.75
CA TYR A 526 4.30 -19.66 15.06
C TYR A 526 2.83 -20.11 15.04
N TYR A 527 2.03 -19.63 15.98
CA TYR A 527 0.59 -19.87 16.03
C TYR A 527 -0.17 -18.80 15.23
N SER A 528 -0.49 -19.12 13.98
CA SER A 528 -1.42 -18.37 13.14
C SER A 528 -2.18 -19.36 12.28
N PHE A 529 -3.44 -19.05 11.93
CA PHE A 529 -4.22 -19.82 10.96
C PHE A 529 -3.57 -19.86 9.57
N TYR A 530 -2.62 -18.94 9.29
CA TYR A 530 -1.86 -18.89 8.06
C TYR A 530 -0.37 -19.11 8.34
N THR A 531 0.07 -20.38 8.34
CA THR A 531 1.46 -20.79 8.57
C THR A 531 2.27 -20.81 7.26
N PRO A 532 3.62 -20.79 7.33
CA PRO A 532 4.47 -21.01 6.15
C PRO A 532 4.11 -22.28 5.35
N LEU A 533 3.66 -23.35 6.02
CA LEU A 533 3.19 -24.57 5.37
C LEU A 533 1.91 -24.33 4.59
N THR A 534 0.89 -23.71 5.19
CA THR A 534 -0.36 -23.39 4.48
C THR A 534 -0.10 -22.47 3.28
N ALA A 535 0.82 -21.51 3.40
CA ALA A 535 1.23 -20.63 2.31
C ALA A 535 1.91 -21.40 1.17
N ALA A 536 2.87 -22.28 1.49
CA ALA A 536 3.53 -23.12 0.48
C ALA A 536 2.55 -24.06 -0.24
N CYS A 537 1.58 -24.64 0.49
CA CYS A 537 0.53 -25.48 -0.09
C CYS A 537 -0.38 -24.68 -1.02
N ARG A 538 -0.86 -23.50 -0.60
CA ARG A 538 -1.71 -22.62 -1.44
C ARG A 538 -0.98 -22.15 -2.70
N GLY A 539 0.31 -21.87 -2.59
CA GLY A 539 1.17 -21.52 -3.72
C GLY A 539 1.54 -22.69 -4.63
N GLY A 540 1.20 -23.94 -4.29
CA GLY A 540 1.57 -25.13 -5.05
C GLY A 540 3.09 -25.44 -5.02
N ASN A 541 3.82 -24.94 -4.03
CA ASN A 541 5.28 -25.05 -3.97
C ASN A 541 5.73 -26.34 -3.28
N GLU A 542 5.53 -27.48 -3.94
CA GLU A 542 5.76 -28.83 -3.40
C GLU A 542 7.13 -29.01 -2.73
N LYS A 543 8.19 -28.48 -3.34
CA LYS A 543 9.54 -28.57 -2.79
C LYS A 543 9.68 -27.79 -1.47
N ILE A 544 8.98 -26.67 -1.30
CA ILE A 544 8.98 -25.90 -0.05
C ILE A 544 8.12 -26.64 0.99
N VAL A 545 6.99 -27.21 0.57
CA VAL A 545 6.16 -28.07 1.44
C VAL A 545 7.00 -29.21 2.00
N GLN A 546 7.75 -29.93 1.16
CA GLN A 546 8.62 -31.00 1.61
C GLN A 546 9.69 -30.49 2.60
N LEU A 547 10.35 -29.38 2.29
CA LEU A 547 11.33 -28.76 3.18
C LEU A 547 10.74 -28.40 4.55
N LEU A 548 9.52 -27.89 4.59
CA LEU A 548 8.81 -27.52 5.81
C LEU A 548 8.44 -28.76 6.65
N ILE A 549 7.94 -29.80 6.00
CA ILE A 549 7.61 -31.10 6.64
C ILE A 549 8.87 -31.72 7.24
N ASP A 550 9.96 -31.78 6.48
CA ASP A 550 11.25 -32.33 6.93
C ASP A 550 11.82 -31.59 8.14
N LYS A 551 11.48 -30.30 8.29
CA LYS A 551 11.86 -29.46 9.44
C LYS A 551 10.87 -29.52 10.61
N GLY A 552 9.76 -30.23 10.46
CA GLY A 552 8.75 -30.46 11.51
C GLY A 552 7.77 -29.31 11.70
N TRP A 553 7.39 -28.59 10.64
CA TRP A 553 6.39 -27.52 10.65
C TRP A 553 5.00 -28.03 10.24
N MET A 554 4.44 -28.95 11.03
CA MET A 554 3.09 -29.50 10.80
C MET A 554 2.03 -28.79 11.63
#